data_AF-A1KYC6-F1
#
_entry.id   AF-A1KYC6-F1
#
_cell.length_a   1.000
_cell.length_b   1.000
_cell.length_c   1.000
_cell.angle_alpha   90.00
_cell.angle_beta   90.00
_cell.angle_gamma   90.00
#
_symmetry.space_group_name_H-M   'P 1'
#
loop_
_entity.id
_entity.type
_entity.pdbx_description
1 polymer ?
#
loop_
_entity_poly.entity_id
_entity_poly.type
_entity_poly.pdbx_seq_one_letter_code
_entity_poly.pdbx_strand_id
1 'polypeptide(L)'
;MEAKVRLRRMIRNDGTFPGKEVGETLAKKGDVGYVVGIGTYLQSYYIYAVHFLEKGYVVGCRRKELIPADETFIDDGDDEDMEEFVEEPSLQESQV
;
A
#
# COMPACT_ATOMS: atom_id res chain seq x y z
N MET A 1 -3.32 10.30 -14.83
CA MET A 1 -4.19 10.04 -13.67
C MET A 1 -3.41 10.46 -12.44
N GLU A 2 -3.82 11.55 -11.79
CA GLU A 2 -3.26 11.96 -10.50
C GLU A 2 -4.04 11.25 -9.40
N ALA A 3 -3.54 10.11 -8.93
CA ALA A 3 -4.21 9.36 -7.87
C ALA A 3 -3.93 10.03 -6.53
N LYS A 4 -4.94 10.71 -5.98
CA LYS A 4 -4.88 11.34 -4.66
C LYS A 4 -5.00 10.25 -3.58
N VAL A 5 -4.07 10.23 -2.65
CA VAL A 5 -4.00 9.23 -1.58
C VAL A 5 -3.80 9.91 -0.23
N ARG A 6 -4.23 9.25 0.83
CA ARG A 6 -3.95 9.61 2.21
C ARG A 6 -3.22 8.49 2.93
N LEU A 7 -2.47 8.84 3.96
CA LEU A 7 -1.78 7.88 4.79
C LEU A 7 -2.67 7.30 5.89
N ARG A 8 -2.74 5.96 5.97
CA ARG A 8 -3.43 5.23 7.05
C ARG A 8 -2.57 5.15 8.32
N ARG A 9 -1.25 5.11 8.14
CA ARG A 9 -0.24 4.94 9.20
C ARG A 9 0.86 5.99 9.05
N MET A 10 1.61 6.19 10.14
CA MET A 10 2.78 7.06 10.13
C MET A 10 3.93 6.37 9.39
N ILE A 11 4.58 7.11 8.49
CA ILE A 11 5.74 6.63 7.72
C ILE A 11 7.01 7.17 8.36
N ARG A 12 7.93 6.25 8.65
CA ARG A 12 9.29 6.53 9.11
C ARG A 12 10.28 6.21 8.02
N ASN A 13 11.39 6.94 7.99
CA ASN A 13 12.47 6.65 7.06
C ASN A 13 13.16 5.34 7.43
N ASP A 14 13.09 4.34 6.56
CA ASP A 14 13.77 3.05 6.75
C ASP A 14 15.22 3.06 6.18
N GLY A 15 15.71 4.24 5.78
CA GLY A 15 17.01 4.43 5.13
C GLY A 15 16.95 4.55 3.61
N THR A 16 15.75 4.48 3.02
CA THR A 16 15.53 4.64 1.58
C THR A 16 15.33 6.09 1.15
N PHE A 17 15.02 7.00 2.09
CA PHE A 17 14.82 8.42 1.79
C PHE A 17 16.11 9.23 2.04
N PRO A 18 16.64 9.92 1.02
CA PRO A 18 17.87 10.69 1.15
C PRO A 18 17.65 11.99 1.96
N GLY A 19 18.62 12.36 2.79
CA GLY A 19 18.61 13.64 3.52
C GLY A 19 17.82 13.63 4.84
N LYS A 20 17.38 12.47 5.31
CA LYS A 20 16.68 12.28 6.59
C LYS A 20 17.31 11.14 7.37
N GLU A 21 17.34 11.23 8.69
CA GLU A 21 17.89 10.15 9.52
C GLU A 21 16.98 8.91 9.49
N VAL A 22 17.55 7.73 9.71
CA VAL A 22 16.78 6.48 9.84
C VAL A 22 15.90 6.59 11.09
N GLY A 23 14.61 6.27 10.94
CA GLY A 23 13.60 6.41 12.00
C GLY A 23 12.91 7.78 12.04
N GLU A 24 13.39 8.77 11.30
CA GLU A 24 12.75 10.10 11.24
C GLU A 24 11.36 10.00 10.61
N THR A 25 10.41 10.79 11.11
CA THR A 25 9.03 10.79 10.62
C THR A 25 8.95 11.60 9.32
N LEU A 26 8.76 10.92 8.19
CA LEU A 26 8.54 11.56 6.90
C LEU A 26 7.08 12.00 6.76
N ALA A 27 6.14 11.14 7.13
CA ALA A 27 4.73 11.46 6.97
C ALA A 27 3.88 10.93 8.12
N LYS A 28 2.87 11.69 8.50
CA LYS A 28 1.96 11.39 9.62
C LYS A 28 0.68 10.75 9.07
N LYS A 29 -0.01 10.02 9.95
CA LYS A 29 -1.35 9.50 9.62
C LYS A 29 -2.27 10.66 9.23
N GLY A 30 -2.96 10.52 8.10
CA GLY A 30 -3.86 11.55 7.57
C GLY A 30 -3.22 12.54 6.60
N ASP A 31 -1.89 12.55 6.44
CA ASP A 31 -1.23 13.35 5.39
C ASP A 31 -1.75 12.92 4.02
N VAL A 32 -2.04 13.89 3.16
CA VAL A 32 -2.56 13.69 1.80
C VAL A 32 -1.46 13.99 0.79
N GLY A 33 -1.33 13.13 -0.21
CA GLY A 33 -0.39 13.29 -1.30
C GLY A 33 -0.93 12.75 -2.61
N TYR A 34 -0.09 12.85 -3.65
CA TYR A 34 -0.43 12.40 -5.00
C TYR A 34 0.57 11.35 -5.46
N VAL A 35 0.08 10.22 -5.97
CA VAL A 35 0.95 9.19 -6.54
C VAL A 35 1.52 9.72 -7.85
N VAL A 36 2.85 9.86 -7.89
CA VAL A 36 3.60 10.33 -9.06
C VAL A 36 4.26 9.18 -9.82
N GLY A 37 4.34 7.98 -9.22
CA GLY A 37 4.90 6.80 -9.85
C GLY A 37 4.73 5.55 -9.02
N ILE A 38 4.91 4.40 -9.67
CA ILE A 38 4.91 3.09 -9.04
C ILE A 38 6.21 2.40 -9.43
N GLY A 39 6.98 2.00 -8.42
CA GLY A 39 8.19 1.21 -8.56
C GLY A 39 8.03 -0.15 -7.89
N THR A 40 9.02 -1.01 -8.10
CA THR A 40 9.14 -2.30 -7.43
C THR A 40 10.47 -2.37 -6.71
N TYR A 41 10.47 -2.83 -5.46
CA TYR A 41 11.67 -3.13 -4.68
C TYR A 41 11.84 -4.66 -4.57
N LEU A 42 13.04 -5.15 -4.87
CA LEU A 42 13.37 -6.60 -4.96
C LEU A 42 12.40 -7.42 -5.82
N GLN A 43 11.68 -6.81 -6.77
CA GLN A 43 10.58 -7.43 -7.55
C GLN A 43 9.39 -7.98 -6.74
N SER A 44 9.51 -8.14 -5.41
CA SER A 44 8.44 -8.65 -4.55
C SER A 44 7.58 -7.55 -3.92
N TYR A 45 8.06 -6.30 -3.87
CA TYR A 45 7.38 -5.22 -3.17
C TYR A 45 7.00 -4.07 -4.10
N TYR A 46 5.71 -3.75 -4.19
CA TYR A 46 5.24 -2.54 -4.87
C TYR A 46 5.43 -1.32 -3.98
N ILE A 47 6.15 -0.31 -4.50
CA ILE A 47 6.43 0.95 -3.83
C ILE A 47 5.77 2.07 -4.62
N TYR A 48 4.86 2.79 -3.97
CA TYR A 48 4.15 3.92 -4.54
C TYR A 48 4.90 5.20 -4.16
N ALA A 49 5.38 5.93 -5.16
CA ALA A 49 6.01 7.22 -4.96
C ALA A 49 4.91 8.28 -4.78
N VAL A 50 4.75 8.77 -3.56
CA VAL A 50 3.73 9.76 -3.20
C VAL A 50 4.37 11.10 -2.96
N HIS A 51 3.99 12.09 -3.77
CA HIS A 51 4.42 13.48 -3.62
C HIS A 51 3.51 14.21 -2.63
N PHE A 52 4.09 14.66 -1.52
CA PHE A 52 3.40 15.51 -0.55
C PHE A 52 3.63 16.97 -0.89
N LEU A 53 2.63 17.62 -1.50
CA LEU A 53 2.72 19.03 -1.91
C LEU A 53 2.97 19.97 -0.71
N GLU A 54 2.40 19.66 0.46
CA GLU A 54 2.60 20.46 1.67
C GLU A 54 4.05 20.43 2.18
N LYS A 55 4.79 19.35 1.88
CA LYS A 55 6.16 19.17 2.38
C LYS A 55 7.23 19.30 1.30
N GLY A 56 6.85 19.23 0.03
CA GLY A 56 7.73 19.40 -1.12
C GLY A 56 8.66 18.20 -1.39
N TYR A 57 8.29 16.99 -0.98
CA TYR A 57 9.09 15.79 -1.24
C TYR A 57 8.24 14.55 -1.52
N VAL A 58 8.89 13.57 -2.15
CA VAL A 58 8.29 12.31 -2.60
C VAL A 58 8.71 11.16 -1.68
N VAL A 59 7.75 10.50 -1.04
CA VAL A 59 8.01 9.35 -0.16
C VAL A 59 7.53 8.07 -0.83
N GLY A 60 8.33 7.01 -0.74
CA GLY A 60 7.92 5.67 -1.13
C GLY A 60 7.06 5.02 -0.05
N CYS A 61 5.84 4.65 -0.39
CA CYS A 61 4.90 4.00 0.53
C CYS A 61 4.45 2.65 -0.03
N ARG A 62 4.15 1.68 0.84
CA ARG A 62 3.57 0.40 0.42
C ARG A 62 2.06 0.54 0.23
N ARG A 63 1.46 -0.37 -0.55
CA ARG A 63 0.00 -0.41 -0.77
C ARG A 63 -0.80 -0.42 0.54
N LYS A 64 -0.37 -1.24 1.52
CA LYS A 64 -1.03 -1.40 2.83
C LYS A 64 -1.01 -0.11 3.70
N GLU A 65 -0.19 0.89 3.34
CA GLU A 65 -0.02 2.13 4.11
C GLU A 65 -0.83 3.30 3.54
N LEU A 66 -1.30 3.18 2.30
CA LEU A 66 -2.01 4.20 1.55
C LEU A 66 -3.50 3.85 1.45
N ILE A 67 -4.34 4.89 1.44
CA ILE A 67 -5.75 4.78 1.11
C ILE A 67 -6.06 5.81 0.04
N PRO A 68 -6.77 5.46 -1.04
CA PRO A 68 -7.28 6.45 -2.00
C PRO A 68 -8.12 7.53 -1.30
N ALA A 69 -7.89 8.79 -1.65
CA ALA A 69 -8.57 9.91 -1.00
C ALA A 69 -10.06 9.97 -1.33
N ASP A 70 -10.48 9.36 -2.43
CA ASP A 70 -11.87 9.25 -2.86
C ASP A 70 -12.63 8.12 -2.14
N GLU A 71 -11.90 7.20 -1.50
CA GLU A 71 -12.47 6.00 -0.89
C GLU A 71 -12.64 6.22 0.62
N THR A 72 -13.86 5.95 1.10
CA THR A 72 -14.15 5.90 2.53
C THR A 72 -13.26 4.88 3.21
N PHE A 73 -12.83 5.12 4.46
CA PHE A 73 -12.04 4.16 5.22
C PHE A 73 -12.82 2.84 5.34
N ILE A 74 -12.55 1.87 4.47
CA ILE A 74 -12.93 0.49 4.71
C ILE A 74 -11.77 -0.05 5.54
N ASP A 75 -12.00 -0.17 6.83
CA ASP A 75 -11.14 -0.93 7.71
C ASP A 75 -11.37 -2.40 7.36
N ASP A 76 -10.80 -2.85 6.24
CA ASP A 76 -10.59 -4.27 5.96
C ASP A 76 -9.61 -4.74 7.05
N GLY A 77 -10.23 -5.10 8.18
CA GLY A 77 -9.59 -5.88 9.22
C GLY A 77 -9.12 -7.19 8.62
N ASP A 78 -7.90 -7.53 9.00
CA ASP A 78 -7.37 -8.89 8.96
C ASP A 78 -7.10 -9.47 7.56
N ASP A 79 -5.82 -9.34 7.21
CA ASP A 79 -5.05 -10.30 6.43
C ASP A 79 -5.11 -11.66 7.18
N GLU A 80 -6.26 -12.31 7.22
CA GLU A 80 -6.30 -13.77 7.39
C GLU A 80 -6.19 -14.34 5.98
N ASP A 81 -5.08 -15.05 5.78
CA ASP A 81 -4.74 -15.85 4.62
C ASP A 81 -5.99 -16.47 3.97
N MET A 82 -6.49 -15.83 2.92
CA MET A 82 -7.38 -16.52 1.99
C MET A 82 -6.49 -17.40 1.12
N GLU A 83 -6.06 -18.54 1.69
CA GLU A 83 -5.63 -19.68 0.90
C GLU A 83 -6.75 -19.95 -0.12
N GLU A 84 -6.38 -19.88 -1.39
CA GLU A 84 -7.23 -20.20 -2.51
C GLU A 84 -7.55 -21.71 -2.43
N PHE A 85 -8.59 -22.08 -1.68
CA PHE A 85 -9.18 -23.41 -1.77
C PHE A 85 -9.85 -23.52 -3.15
N VAL A 86 -9.09 -24.02 -4.12
CA VAL A 86 -9.66 -24.59 -5.33
C VAL A 86 -10.46 -25.82 -4.91
N GLU A 87 -11.79 -25.69 -4.83
CA GLU A 87 -12.68 -26.86 -4.73
C GLU A 87 -12.41 -27.75 -5.97
N GLU A 88 -11.79 -28.90 -5.76
CA GLU A 88 -11.82 -29.97 -6.75
C GLU A 88 -13.29 -30.40 -6.91
N PRO A 89 -13.90 -30.30 -8.11
CA PRO A 89 -15.21 -30.88 -8.31
C PRO A 89 -15.07 -32.40 -8.24
N SER A 90 -15.52 -32.98 -7.12
CA SER A 90 -15.74 -34.40 -6.95
C SER A 90 -16.63 -34.90 -8.09
N LEU A 91 -16.08 -35.70 -9.02
CA LEU A 91 -16.92 -36.49 -9.92
C LEU A 91 -17.68 -37.51 -9.06
N GLN A 92 -18.98 -37.29 -8.94
CA GLN A 92 -19.90 -38.29 -8.40
C GLN A 92 -19.96 -39.46 -9.38
N GLU A 93 -19.54 -40.63 -8.91
CA GLU A 93 -19.98 -41.89 -9.49
C GLU A 93 -21.50 -41.98 -9.40
N SER A 94 -22.19 -42.15 -10.53
CA SER A 94 -23.34 -43.06 -10.63
C SER A 94 -23.94 -43.13 -12.04
N GLN A 95 -24.32 -44.37 -12.39
CA GLN A 95 -25.07 -44.86 -13.55
C GLN A 95 -24.27 -44.98 -14.87
N VAL A 96 -24.07 -46.18 -15.43
CA VAL A 96 -24.95 -47.37 -15.55
C VAL A 96 -24.16 -48.67 -15.51
#